data_AF-A3DPN0-F1
#
_entry.id   AF-A3DPN0-F1
#
_cell.length_a   1.000
_cell.length_b   1.000
_cell.length_c   1.000
_cell.angle_alpha   90.00
_cell.angle_beta   90.00
_cell.angle_gamma   90.00
#
_symmetry.space_group_name_H-M   'P 1'
#
loop_
_entity.id
_entity.type
_entity.pdbx_description
1 polymer ?
#
loop_
_entity_poly.entity_id
_entity_poly.type
_entity_poly.pdbx_seq_one_letter_code
_entity_poly.pdbx_strand_id
1 'polypeptide(L)'
;MSYSKELYDKIMENPWLTIYDCLRSKCDFSEIGRILKDLLLKPMNTKEYIVGLELLKAIKSQAPVEILFRSISMVVDDKVIKKILEDTKPDKILEEYKKNYFKGMGLITLLEIYPFLNLRDELAERVKELLREAPEKIDNEKDLREFLRALTFGPLSVLSPAKLKDVLVFIRNNLSNKPLCLQTKTDIISMIVDNYPPQILGENIEIIDIIADILREVAENTILLASSELDRAVNIYSDINIFMSKIRKLCEDLGRFDLCRRVWDRAGDALNELYEKIGKIIVSLNEIAEQ
;
A
#
# COMPACT_ATOMS: atom_id res chain seq x y z
N MET A 1 -23.33 -25.59 12.06
CA MET A 1 -22.65 -24.28 12.10
C MET A 1 -22.37 -23.97 13.57
N SER A 2 -21.14 -23.55 13.93
CA SER A 2 -20.77 -23.29 15.33
C SER A 2 -20.99 -21.83 15.77
N TYR A 3 -21.64 -21.02 14.94
CA TYR A 3 -21.96 -19.61 15.19
C TYR A 3 -23.48 -19.36 15.10
N SER A 4 -23.92 -18.27 15.71
CA SER A 4 -25.28 -17.76 15.72
C SER A 4 -25.76 -17.45 14.31
N LYS A 5 -26.94 -18.00 13.98
CA LYS A 5 -27.61 -17.71 12.71
C LYS A 5 -27.98 -16.23 12.61
N GLU A 6 -28.39 -15.61 13.71
CA GLU A 6 -28.74 -14.19 13.73
C GLU A 6 -27.55 -13.30 13.36
N LEU A 7 -26.35 -13.61 13.88
CA LEU A 7 -25.14 -12.86 13.55
C LEU A 7 -24.75 -13.06 12.07
N TYR A 8 -24.83 -14.29 11.57
CA TYR A 8 -24.58 -14.59 10.16
C TYR A 8 -25.53 -13.81 9.24
N ASP A 9 -26.83 -13.80 9.54
CA ASP A 9 -27.83 -13.11 8.73
C ASP A 9 -27.59 -11.58 8.73
N LYS A 10 -27.23 -10.98 9.88
CA LYS A 10 -26.83 -9.56 9.97
C LYS A 10 -25.60 -9.23 9.13
N ILE A 11 -24.57 -10.10 9.17
CA ILE A 11 -23.36 -9.94 8.34
C ILE A 11 -23.71 -10.03 6.85
N MET A 12 -24.59 -10.95 6.45
CA MET A 12 -25.03 -11.11 5.06
C MET A 12 -25.85 -9.93 4.53
N GLU A 13 -26.52 -9.19 5.43
CA GLU A 13 -27.26 -7.98 5.10
C GLU A 13 -26.33 -6.76 5.04
N ASN A 14 -25.54 -6.52 6.10
CA ASN A 14 -24.64 -5.38 6.18
C ASN A 14 -23.43 -5.66 7.09
N PRO A 15 -22.29 -6.09 6.53
CA PRO A 15 -21.11 -6.42 7.33
C PRO A 15 -20.50 -5.17 8.00
N TRP A 16 -20.55 -4.01 7.34
CA TRP A 16 -20.00 -2.75 7.86
C TRP A 16 -20.73 -2.24 9.10
N LEU A 17 -22.07 -2.24 9.07
CA LEU A 17 -22.89 -1.87 10.22
C LEU A 17 -22.73 -2.90 11.35
N THR A 18 -22.68 -4.19 11.00
CA THR A 18 -22.55 -5.26 12.01
C THR A 18 -21.24 -5.12 12.79
N ILE A 19 -20.10 -4.86 12.14
CA ILE A 19 -18.83 -4.62 12.84
C ILE A 19 -18.92 -3.38 13.74
N TYR A 20 -19.49 -2.28 13.23
CA TYR A 20 -19.66 -1.04 13.98
C TYR A 20 -20.47 -1.23 15.27
N ASP A 21 -21.57 -1.97 15.19
CA ASP A 21 -22.42 -2.28 16.35
C ASP A 21 -21.73 -3.26 17.30
N CYS A 22 -21.00 -4.23 16.76
CA CYS A 22 -20.29 -5.23 17.55
C CYS A 22 -19.16 -4.65 18.39
N LEU A 23 -18.47 -3.63 17.87
CA LEU A 23 -17.45 -2.89 18.62
C LEU A 23 -18.02 -2.15 19.84
N ARG A 24 -19.31 -1.78 19.80
CA ARG A 24 -20.00 -1.09 20.91
C ARG A 24 -20.69 -2.02 21.89
N SER A 25 -21.07 -3.21 21.45
CA SER A 25 -21.99 -4.10 22.19
C SER A 25 -21.34 -5.38 22.74
N LYS A 26 -20.00 -5.44 22.80
CA LYS A 26 -19.22 -6.62 23.27
C LYS A 26 -19.56 -7.93 22.52
N CYS A 27 -19.47 -7.93 21.20
CA CYS A 27 -19.57 -9.18 20.41
C CYS A 27 -18.38 -10.12 20.61
N ASP A 28 -18.57 -11.42 20.36
CA ASP A 28 -17.47 -12.38 20.23
C ASP A 28 -16.85 -12.30 18.82
N PHE A 29 -15.72 -11.60 18.71
CA PHE A 29 -14.98 -11.51 17.45
C PHE A 29 -14.36 -12.83 16.98
N SER A 30 -14.27 -13.84 17.86
CA SER A 30 -13.89 -15.21 17.45
C SER A 30 -15.00 -15.85 16.61
N GLU A 31 -16.26 -15.51 16.88
CA GLU A 31 -17.41 -15.93 16.10
C GLU A 31 -17.44 -15.26 14.72
N ILE A 32 -17.18 -13.94 14.68
CA ILE A 32 -17.03 -13.18 13.44
C ILE A 32 -15.91 -13.78 12.57
N GLY A 33 -14.76 -14.12 13.17
CA GLY A 33 -13.67 -14.77 12.45
C GLY A 33 -14.04 -16.13 11.85
N ARG A 34 -14.87 -16.92 12.54
CA ARG A 34 -15.40 -18.20 12.01
C ARG A 34 -16.38 -17.99 10.86
N ILE A 35 -17.23 -16.96 10.94
CA ILE A 35 -18.12 -16.59 9.83
C ILE A 35 -17.30 -16.12 8.63
N LEU A 36 -16.30 -15.26 8.85
CA LEU A 36 -15.39 -14.80 7.80
C LEU A 36 -14.72 -15.99 7.09
N LYS A 37 -14.19 -16.95 7.85
CA LYS A 37 -13.63 -18.20 7.31
C LYS A 37 -14.61 -18.92 6.38
N ASP A 38 -15.84 -19.14 6.83
CA ASP A 38 -16.85 -19.88 6.07
C ASP A 38 -17.27 -19.14 4.79
N LEU A 39 -17.34 -17.80 4.83
CA LEU A 39 -17.61 -16.95 3.67
C LEU A 39 -16.45 -16.98 2.65
N LEU A 40 -15.21 -16.86 3.13
CA LEU A 40 -14.00 -16.92 2.29
C LEU A 40 -13.78 -18.31 1.69
N LEU A 41 -14.40 -19.38 2.22
CA LEU A 41 -14.36 -20.70 1.61
C LEU A 41 -15.34 -20.88 0.43
N LYS A 42 -16.28 -19.95 0.23
CA LYS A 42 -17.26 -20.03 -0.86
C LYS A 42 -16.64 -19.76 -2.23
N PRO A 43 -17.25 -20.24 -3.33
CA PRO A 43 -16.77 -19.91 -4.67
C PRO A 43 -16.73 -18.39 -4.88
N MET A 44 -15.70 -17.94 -5.59
CA MET A 44 -15.34 -16.52 -5.70
C MET A 44 -16.41 -15.64 -6.37
N ASN A 45 -17.32 -16.24 -7.11
CA ASN A 45 -18.44 -15.59 -7.81
C ASN A 45 -19.75 -15.57 -7.00
N THR A 46 -19.74 -16.05 -5.75
CA THR A 46 -20.93 -16.05 -4.88
C THR A 46 -21.10 -14.74 -4.12
N LYS A 47 -22.35 -14.44 -3.73
CA LYS A 47 -22.66 -13.30 -2.86
C LYS A 47 -21.93 -13.43 -1.53
N GLU A 48 -21.91 -14.63 -0.97
CA GLU A 48 -21.26 -14.96 0.30
C GLU A 48 -19.78 -14.62 0.28
N TYR A 49 -19.06 -14.96 -0.79
CA TYR A 49 -17.64 -14.63 -0.91
C TYR A 49 -17.42 -13.11 -0.93
N ILE A 50 -18.25 -12.36 -1.68
CA ILE A 50 -18.19 -10.90 -1.74
C ILE A 50 -18.46 -10.30 -0.35
N VAL A 51 -19.47 -10.79 0.37
CA VAL A 51 -19.73 -10.39 1.76
C VAL A 51 -18.54 -10.70 2.66
N GLY A 52 -17.86 -11.83 2.46
CA GLY A 52 -16.62 -12.16 3.17
C GLY A 52 -15.52 -11.12 2.96
N LEU A 53 -15.35 -10.63 1.73
CA LEU A 53 -14.40 -9.55 1.44
C LEU A 53 -14.82 -8.23 2.10
N GLU A 54 -16.11 -7.86 2.06
CA GLU A 54 -16.62 -6.67 2.72
C GLU A 54 -16.46 -6.74 4.25
N LEU A 55 -16.70 -7.92 4.83
CA LEU A 55 -16.50 -8.16 6.25
C LEU A 55 -15.04 -7.99 6.64
N LEU A 56 -14.10 -8.53 5.86
CA LEU A 56 -12.67 -8.32 6.09
C LEU A 56 -12.29 -6.84 6.07
N LYS A 57 -12.77 -6.09 5.06
CA LYS A 57 -12.54 -4.64 4.97
C LYS A 57 -13.13 -3.89 6.16
N ALA A 58 -14.34 -4.24 6.58
CA ALA A 58 -14.99 -3.63 7.73
C ALA A 58 -14.20 -3.87 9.03
N ILE A 59 -13.74 -5.11 9.27
CA ILE A 59 -12.91 -5.44 10.43
C ILE A 59 -11.61 -4.64 10.39
N LYS A 60 -10.88 -4.65 9.27
CA LYS A 60 -9.62 -3.91 9.11
C LYS A 60 -9.81 -2.40 9.36
N SER A 61 -10.89 -1.82 8.83
CA SER A 61 -11.10 -0.38 8.85
C SER A 61 -11.59 0.16 10.20
N GLN A 62 -12.33 -0.64 10.97
CA GLN A 62 -13.02 -0.16 12.18
C GLN A 62 -12.49 -0.76 13.47
N ALA A 63 -11.97 -1.99 13.42
CA ALA A 63 -11.58 -2.71 14.61
C ALA A 63 -10.16 -2.33 15.06
N PRO A 64 -9.93 -2.19 16.37
CA PRO A 64 -8.58 -2.17 16.93
C PRO A 64 -7.76 -3.38 16.48
N VAL A 65 -6.45 -3.21 16.45
CA VAL A 65 -5.50 -4.20 15.95
C VAL A 65 -5.67 -5.55 16.66
N GLU A 66 -5.88 -5.57 17.97
CA GLU A 66 -6.07 -6.79 18.76
C GLU A 66 -7.32 -7.59 18.34
N ILE A 67 -8.38 -6.87 17.97
CA ILE A 67 -9.63 -7.46 17.51
C ILE A 67 -9.47 -8.02 16.10
N LEU A 68 -8.75 -7.31 15.22
CA LEU A 68 -8.36 -7.81 13.92
C LEU A 68 -7.56 -9.12 14.08
N PHE A 69 -6.51 -9.13 14.90
CA PHE A 69 -5.69 -10.32 15.17
C PHE A 69 -6.54 -11.50 15.62
N ARG A 70 -7.45 -11.29 16.58
CA ARG A 70 -8.34 -12.34 17.08
C ARG A 70 -9.26 -12.88 15.99
N SER A 71 -9.84 -12.02 15.17
CA SER A 71 -10.72 -12.42 14.07
C SER A 71 -9.97 -13.23 13.00
N ILE A 72 -8.79 -12.76 12.59
CA ILE A 72 -7.96 -13.41 11.57
C ILE A 72 -7.40 -14.73 12.07
N SER A 73 -7.08 -14.88 13.36
CA SER A 73 -6.61 -16.16 13.92
C SER A 73 -7.59 -17.32 13.71
N MET A 74 -8.90 -17.03 13.57
CA MET A 74 -9.92 -18.04 13.29
C MET A 74 -10.01 -18.44 11.81
N VAL A 75 -9.37 -17.65 10.92
CA VAL A 75 -9.31 -17.86 9.47
C VAL A 75 -8.15 -18.81 9.11
N VAL A 76 -7.13 -18.92 9.95
CA VAL A 76 -5.93 -19.74 9.73
C VAL A 76 -6.31 -21.23 9.64
N ASP A 77 -6.37 -21.74 8.41
CA ASP A 77 -6.73 -23.12 8.08
C ASP A 77 -6.16 -23.46 6.69
N ASP A 78 -5.60 -24.65 6.52
CA ASP A 78 -4.93 -25.05 5.27
C ASP A 78 -5.81 -24.93 4.02
N LYS A 79 -7.13 -25.21 4.15
CA LYS A 79 -8.06 -25.07 3.02
C LYS A 79 -8.27 -23.61 2.65
N VAL A 80 -8.36 -22.75 3.67
CA VAL A 80 -8.51 -21.30 3.48
C VAL A 80 -7.24 -20.72 2.87
N ILE A 81 -6.07 -21.09 3.40
CA ILE A 81 -4.76 -20.67 2.88
C ILE A 81 -4.61 -21.03 1.40
N LYS A 82 -4.87 -22.31 1.06
CA LYS A 82 -4.80 -22.77 -0.34
C LYS A 82 -5.75 -21.98 -1.25
N LYS A 83 -6.96 -21.70 -0.77
CA LYS A 83 -7.95 -20.94 -1.52
C LYS A 83 -7.53 -19.48 -1.70
N ILE A 84 -7.08 -18.82 -0.65
CA ILE A 84 -6.59 -17.43 -0.71
C ILE A 84 -5.44 -17.33 -1.70
N LEU A 85 -4.43 -18.21 -1.63
CA LEU A 85 -3.29 -18.22 -2.57
C LEU A 85 -3.72 -18.34 -4.04
N GLU A 86 -4.79 -19.10 -4.30
CA GLU A 86 -5.36 -19.30 -5.63
C GLU A 86 -6.20 -18.12 -6.08
N ASP A 87 -7.00 -17.52 -5.19
CA ASP A 87 -7.92 -16.42 -5.50
C ASP A 87 -7.21 -15.07 -5.64
N THR A 88 -6.07 -14.90 -4.97
CA THR A 88 -5.28 -13.67 -4.98
C THR A 88 -4.04 -13.78 -5.88
N LYS A 89 -4.09 -14.62 -6.93
CA LYS A 89 -3.08 -14.57 -8.00
C LYS A 89 -3.19 -13.21 -8.73
N PRO A 90 -2.06 -12.61 -9.19
CA PRO A 90 -2.06 -11.27 -9.74
C PRO A 90 -3.00 -11.10 -10.94
N ASP A 91 -3.03 -12.08 -11.84
CA ASP A 91 -3.90 -12.11 -13.01
C ASP A 91 -5.38 -12.04 -12.62
N LYS A 92 -5.79 -12.82 -11.60
CA LYS A 92 -7.15 -12.80 -11.08
C LYS A 92 -7.50 -11.48 -10.40
N ILE A 93 -6.59 -10.93 -9.59
CA ILE A 93 -6.82 -9.63 -8.92
C ILE A 93 -7.05 -8.55 -9.98
N LEU A 94 -6.19 -8.48 -11.00
CA LEU A 94 -6.26 -7.48 -12.05
C LEU A 94 -7.51 -7.67 -12.93
N GLU A 95 -7.87 -8.92 -13.25
CA GLU A 95 -9.10 -9.25 -13.98
C GLU A 95 -10.35 -8.80 -13.21
N GLU A 96 -10.40 -9.10 -11.91
CA GLU A 96 -11.55 -8.79 -11.07
C GLU A 96 -11.62 -7.31 -10.73
N TYR A 97 -10.50 -6.62 -10.57
CA TYR A 97 -10.49 -5.17 -10.39
C TYR A 97 -11.13 -4.45 -11.58
N LYS A 98 -10.84 -4.89 -12.81
CA LYS A 98 -11.46 -4.35 -14.03
C LYS A 98 -12.95 -4.67 -14.14
N LYS A 99 -13.36 -5.88 -13.74
CA LYS A 99 -14.76 -6.34 -13.87
C LYS A 99 -15.66 -5.82 -12.75
N ASN A 100 -15.13 -5.80 -11.54
CA ASN A 100 -15.82 -5.45 -10.30
C ASN A 100 -14.81 -4.84 -9.32
N TYR A 101 -14.69 -3.52 -9.38
CA TYR A 101 -13.81 -2.71 -8.53
C TYR A 101 -13.86 -3.14 -7.05
N PHE A 102 -15.05 -3.28 -6.47
CA PHE A 102 -15.22 -3.61 -5.05
C PHE A 102 -14.63 -4.97 -4.69
N LYS A 103 -14.81 -5.95 -5.58
CA LYS A 103 -14.24 -7.28 -5.42
C LYS A 103 -12.73 -7.26 -5.59
N GLY A 104 -12.21 -6.59 -6.61
CA GLY A 104 -10.76 -6.41 -6.78
C GLY A 104 -10.08 -5.77 -5.56
N MET A 105 -10.67 -4.69 -5.03
CA MET A 105 -10.21 -4.04 -3.79
C MET A 105 -10.28 -4.97 -2.57
N GLY A 106 -11.32 -5.80 -2.50
CA GLY A 106 -11.41 -6.85 -1.48
C GLY A 106 -10.30 -7.90 -1.58
N LEU A 107 -9.91 -8.30 -2.80
CA LEU A 107 -8.80 -9.24 -3.02
C LEU A 107 -7.45 -8.60 -2.68
N ILE A 108 -7.25 -7.31 -2.95
CA ILE A 108 -6.06 -6.58 -2.47
C ILE A 108 -6.03 -6.58 -0.94
N THR A 109 -7.17 -6.35 -0.28
CA THR A 109 -7.26 -6.39 1.18
C THR A 109 -6.94 -7.78 1.75
N LEU A 110 -7.29 -8.86 1.02
CA LEU A 110 -6.91 -10.22 1.42
C LEU A 110 -5.39 -10.45 1.43
N LEU A 111 -4.62 -9.74 0.62
CA LEU A 111 -3.16 -9.84 0.68
C LEU A 111 -2.62 -9.35 2.04
N GLU A 112 -3.31 -8.45 2.71
CA GLU A 112 -2.87 -7.88 3.98
C GLU A 112 -2.94 -8.86 5.15
N ILE A 113 -3.71 -9.95 5.01
CA ILE A 113 -3.77 -10.99 6.04
C ILE A 113 -2.68 -12.06 5.86
N TYR A 114 -1.89 -12.01 4.78
CA TYR A 114 -0.82 -12.98 4.52
C TYR A 114 0.21 -13.10 5.66
N PRO A 115 0.65 -12.02 6.33
CA PRO A 115 1.59 -12.14 7.44
C PRO A 115 1.05 -12.99 8.60
N PHE A 116 -0.27 -13.01 8.78
CA PHE A 116 -0.96 -13.80 9.81
C PHE A 116 -1.14 -15.27 9.39
N LEU A 117 -1.07 -15.54 8.08
CA LEU A 117 -1.12 -16.88 7.49
C LEU A 117 0.28 -17.49 7.29
N ASN A 118 1.34 -16.81 7.75
CA ASN A 118 2.74 -17.18 7.50
C ASN A 118 3.14 -17.20 6.01
N LEU A 119 2.53 -16.33 5.20
CA LEU A 119 2.77 -16.22 3.74
C LEU A 119 3.54 -14.94 3.37
N ARG A 120 4.53 -14.55 4.18
CA ARG A 120 5.24 -13.27 4.00
C ARG A 120 6.03 -13.21 2.70
N ASP A 121 6.56 -14.35 2.26
CA ASP A 121 7.35 -14.48 1.03
C ASP A 121 6.43 -14.35 -0.19
N GLU A 122 5.32 -15.09 -0.18
CA GLU A 122 4.30 -15.01 -1.21
C GLU A 122 3.70 -13.60 -1.29
N LEU A 123 3.48 -12.91 -0.17
CA LEU A 123 3.00 -11.53 -0.18
C LEU A 123 3.94 -10.61 -0.97
N ALA A 124 5.24 -10.70 -0.70
CA ALA A 124 6.24 -9.91 -1.39
C ALA A 124 6.26 -10.21 -2.90
N GLU A 125 6.18 -11.49 -3.30
CA GLU A 125 6.08 -11.86 -4.71
C GLU A 125 4.80 -11.32 -5.37
N ARG A 126 3.63 -11.46 -4.72
CA ARG A 126 2.36 -10.94 -5.23
C ARG A 126 2.39 -9.44 -5.45
N VAL A 127 2.94 -8.69 -4.50
CA VAL A 127 3.08 -7.23 -4.62
C VAL A 127 3.98 -6.85 -5.79
N LYS A 128 5.13 -7.52 -5.96
CA LYS A 128 6.03 -7.28 -7.11
C LYS A 128 5.37 -7.57 -8.44
N GLU A 129 4.70 -8.72 -8.56
CA GLU A 129 3.96 -9.11 -9.77
C GLU A 129 2.86 -8.10 -10.11
N LEU A 130 2.09 -7.65 -9.11
CA LEU A 130 1.02 -6.66 -9.29
C LEU A 130 1.57 -5.28 -9.70
N LEU A 131 2.63 -4.80 -9.04
CA LEU A 131 3.29 -3.53 -9.39
C LEU A 131 3.86 -3.56 -10.82
N ARG A 132 4.33 -4.72 -11.28
CA ARG A 132 4.84 -4.91 -12.64
C ARG A 132 3.73 -4.90 -13.68
N GLU A 133 2.66 -5.67 -13.44
CA GLU A 133 1.64 -5.96 -14.44
C GLU A 133 0.53 -4.90 -14.51
N ALA A 134 0.24 -4.20 -13.40
CA ALA A 134 -0.84 -3.22 -13.37
C ALA A 134 -0.66 -2.08 -14.38
N PRO A 135 0.53 -1.47 -14.56
CA PRO A 135 0.73 -0.40 -15.54
C PRO A 135 0.58 -0.83 -17.01
N GLU A 136 0.62 -2.14 -17.29
CA GLU A 136 0.42 -2.70 -18.62
C GLU A 136 -1.02 -3.16 -18.85
N LYS A 137 -1.73 -3.50 -17.77
CA LYS A 137 -3.08 -4.05 -17.84
C LYS A 137 -4.15 -3.01 -17.56
N ILE A 138 -3.93 -1.99 -16.74
CA ILE A 138 -4.96 -1.00 -16.40
C ILE A 138 -4.78 0.25 -17.28
N ASP A 139 -5.63 0.40 -18.29
CA ASP A 139 -5.50 1.46 -19.30
C ASP A 139 -5.92 2.84 -18.76
N ASN A 140 -6.87 2.87 -17.82
CA ASN A 140 -7.35 4.13 -17.24
C ASN A 140 -6.40 4.62 -16.15
N GLU A 141 -5.85 5.83 -16.32
CA GLU A 141 -4.87 6.39 -15.38
C GLU A 141 -5.42 6.58 -13.96
N LYS A 142 -6.69 6.99 -13.81
CA LYS A 142 -7.32 7.17 -12.50
C LYS A 142 -7.45 5.81 -11.80
N ASP A 143 -7.93 4.80 -12.50
CA ASP A 143 -8.11 3.46 -11.94
C ASP A 143 -6.75 2.83 -11.59
N LEU A 144 -5.72 3.04 -12.42
CA LEU A 144 -4.35 2.60 -12.14
C LEU A 144 -3.79 3.31 -10.90
N ARG A 145 -4.03 4.62 -10.75
CA ARG A 145 -3.61 5.39 -9.57
C ARG A 145 -4.27 4.85 -8.31
N GLU A 146 -5.57 4.61 -8.33
CA GLU A 146 -6.29 4.02 -7.19
C GLU A 146 -5.77 2.62 -6.85
N PHE A 147 -5.52 1.79 -7.86
CA PHE A 147 -4.96 0.45 -7.68
C PHE A 147 -3.57 0.47 -7.04
N LEU A 148 -2.66 1.29 -7.58
CA LEU A 148 -1.30 1.42 -7.05
C LEU A 148 -1.30 1.98 -5.63
N ARG A 149 -2.17 2.94 -5.32
CA ARG A 149 -2.36 3.43 -3.94
C ARG A 149 -2.90 2.35 -3.02
N ALA A 150 -3.85 1.53 -3.46
CA ALA A 150 -4.36 0.41 -2.67
C ALA A 150 -3.25 -0.59 -2.33
N LEU A 151 -2.34 -0.89 -3.26
CA LEU A 151 -1.16 -1.72 -3.00
C LEU A 151 -0.20 -1.08 -2.00
N THR A 152 0.09 0.21 -2.18
CA THR A 152 1.01 0.96 -1.33
C THR A 152 0.50 1.05 0.11
N PHE A 153 -0.74 1.49 0.31
CA PHE A 153 -1.30 1.73 1.65
C PHE A 153 -1.96 0.49 2.28
N GLY A 154 -2.04 -0.62 1.56
CA GLY A 154 -2.50 -1.91 2.08
C GLY A 154 -1.34 -2.90 2.18
N PRO A 155 -1.22 -3.85 1.22
CA PRO A 155 -0.25 -4.96 1.28
C PRO A 155 1.21 -4.58 1.56
N LEU A 156 1.69 -3.47 1.01
CA LEU A 156 3.09 -3.05 1.18
C LEU A 156 3.35 -2.55 2.62
N SER A 157 2.34 -1.97 3.27
CA SER A 157 2.47 -1.44 4.64
C SER A 157 2.62 -2.52 5.71
N VAL A 158 2.27 -3.78 5.42
CA VAL A 158 2.33 -4.90 6.37
C VAL A 158 3.53 -5.84 6.15
N LEU A 159 4.45 -5.50 5.23
CA LEU A 159 5.65 -6.28 4.98
C LEU A 159 6.62 -6.21 6.18
N SER A 160 7.30 -7.32 6.47
CA SER A 160 8.45 -7.28 7.38
C SER A 160 9.59 -6.45 6.76
N PRO A 161 10.50 -5.83 7.54
CA PRO A 161 11.61 -5.03 7.02
C PRO A 161 12.45 -5.76 5.96
N ALA A 162 12.74 -7.05 6.17
CA ALA A 162 13.49 -7.87 5.21
C ALA A 162 12.78 -7.97 3.85
N LYS A 163 11.46 -8.20 3.85
CA LYS A 163 10.67 -8.28 2.62
C LYS A 163 10.37 -6.93 2.00
N LEU A 164 10.22 -5.89 2.82
CA LEU A 164 10.12 -4.51 2.34
C LEU A 164 11.36 -4.14 1.53
N LYS A 165 12.55 -4.44 2.04
CA LYS A 165 13.82 -4.23 1.34
C LYS A 165 13.80 -4.89 -0.05
N ASP A 166 13.44 -6.17 -0.12
CA ASP A 166 13.38 -6.92 -1.38
C ASP A 166 12.41 -6.27 -2.39
N VAL A 167 11.24 -5.83 -1.92
CA VAL A 167 10.24 -5.14 -2.74
C VAL A 167 10.72 -3.76 -3.20
N LEU A 168 11.42 -3.00 -2.36
CA LEU A 168 11.98 -1.69 -2.73
C LEU A 168 13.07 -1.81 -3.81
N VAL A 169 13.96 -2.81 -3.69
CA VAL A 169 14.95 -3.11 -4.73
C VAL A 169 14.24 -3.43 -6.05
N PHE A 170 13.17 -4.22 -5.99
CA PHE A 170 12.36 -4.51 -7.18
C PHE A 170 11.75 -3.23 -7.77
N ILE A 171 11.11 -2.38 -6.96
CA ILE A 171 10.48 -1.13 -7.39
C ILE A 171 11.48 -0.23 -8.10
N ARG A 172 12.67 -0.04 -7.51
CA ARG A 172 13.74 0.74 -8.11
C ARG A 172 14.11 0.19 -9.49
N ASN A 173 14.37 -1.10 -9.58
CA ASN A 173 14.96 -1.70 -10.78
C ASN A 173 13.96 -2.01 -11.90
N ASN A 174 12.67 -2.21 -11.57
CA ASN A 174 11.71 -2.79 -12.51
C ASN A 174 10.42 -1.97 -12.68
N LEU A 175 10.07 -1.08 -11.75
CA LEU A 175 8.89 -0.24 -11.93
C LEU A 175 9.20 0.87 -12.94
N SER A 176 8.33 1.03 -13.94
CA SER A 176 8.56 1.94 -15.07
C SER A 176 8.78 3.40 -14.62
N ASN A 177 9.44 4.20 -15.46
CA ASN A 177 9.63 5.65 -15.23
C ASN A 177 8.54 6.50 -15.90
N LYS A 178 7.38 5.90 -16.20
CA LYS A 178 6.18 6.66 -16.63
C LYS A 178 5.76 7.61 -15.49
N PRO A 179 5.15 8.77 -15.78
CA PRO A 179 4.84 9.79 -14.76
C PRO A 179 4.08 9.26 -13.54
N LEU A 180 3.03 8.46 -13.75
CA LEU A 180 2.26 7.88 -12.66
C LEU A 180 3.08 6.89 -11.81
N CYS A 181 4.02 6.16 -12.42
CA CYS A 181 4.89 5.26 -11.71
C CYS A 181 5.97 6.01 -10.90
N LEU A 182 6.47 7.15 -11.40
CA LEU A 182 7.32 8.05 -10.62
C LEU A 182 6.59 8.59 -9.39
N GLN A 183 5.33 9.03 -9.55
CA GLN A 183 4.49 9.43 -8.42
C GLN A 183 4.18 8.24 -7.48
N THR A 184 4.06 7.03 -8.01
CA THR A 184 3.89 5.84 -7.17
C THR A 184 5.16 5.55 -6.36
N LYS A 185 6.36 5.73 -6.94
CA LYS A 185 7.64 5.61 -6.22
C LYS A 185 7.69 6.60 -5.05
N THR A 186 7.26 7.86 -5.24
CA THR A 186 7.20 8.87 -4.15
C THR A 186 6.15 8.55 -3.09
N ASP A 187 4.96 8.08 -3.49
CA ASP A 187 3.91 7.62 -2.57
C ASP A 187 4.41 6.44 -1.71
N ILE A 188 5.13 5.47 -2.31
CA ILE A 188 5.68 4.31 -1.58
C ILE A 188 6.71 4.73 -0.54
N ILE A 189 7.73 5.51 -0.92
CA ILE A 189 8.78 5.90 0.04
C ILE A 189 8.18 6.78 1.16
N SER A 190 7.20 7.62 0.85
CA SER A 190 6.47 8.42 1.84
C SER A 190 5.67 7.55 2.80
N MET A 191 4.92 6.58 2.28
CA MET A 191 4.13 5.65 3.08
C MET A 191 5.03 4.88 4.06
N ILE A 192 6.22 4.45 3.63
CA ILE A 192 7.17 3.73 4.48
C ILE A 192 7.59 4.60 5.66
N VAL A 193 8.00 5.85 5.41
CA VAL A 193 8.42 6.78 6.47
C VAL A 193 7.29 7.12 7.43
N ASP A 194 6.05 7.23 6.93
CA ASP A 194 4.89 7.58 7.76
C ASP A 194 4.40 6.41 8.63
N ASN A 195 4.50 5.17 8.16
CA ASN A 195 3.81 4.03 8.79
C ASN A 195 4.74 3.00 9.45
N TYR A 196 6.02 2.93 9.06
CA TYR A 196 6.95 2.03 9.75
C TYR A 196 7.47 2.68 11.03
N PRO A 197 7.56 1.93 12.15
CA PRO A 197 8.11 2.47 13.39
C PRO A 197 9.49 3.10 13.16
N PRO A 198 9.71 4.36 13.59
CA PRO A 198 10.97 5.07 13.36
C PRO A 198 12.21 4.27 13.77
N GLN A 199 12.14 3.57 14.91
CA GLN A 199 13.25 2.78 15.44
C GLN A 199 13.62 1.63 14.49
N ILE A 200 12.62 0.97 13.90
CA ILE A 200 12.84 -0.09 12.91
C ILE A 200 13.55 0.48 11.67
N LEU A 201 13.12 1.64 11.16
CA LEU A 201 13.79 2.28 10.03
C LEU A 201 15.22 2.70 10.37
N GLY A 202 15.44 3.24 11.58
CA GLY A 202 16.77 3.69 12.04
C GLY A 202 17.78 2.57 12.28
N GLU A 203 17.31 1.35 12.57
CA GLU A 203 18.13 0.14 12.68
C GLU A 203 18.40 -0.50 11.31
N ASN A 204 17.47 -0.34 10.35
CA ASN A 204 17.57 -0.91 9.01
C ASN A 204 18.08 0.12 8.00
N ILE A 205 19.32 0.56 8.19
CA ILE A 205 19.98 1.61 7.38
C ILE A 205 19.93 1.32 5.87
N GLU A 206 19.97 0.06 5.47
CA GLU A 206 19.90 -0.33 4.07
C GLU A 206 18.56 0.05 3.40
N ILE A 207 17.45 0.06 4.17
CA ILE A 207 16.15 0.54 3.66
C ILE A 207 16.25 2.03 3.34
N ILE A 208 16.90 2.83 4.20
CA ILE A 208 17.13 4.26 3.99
C ILE A 208 18.01 4.49 2.76
N ASP A 209 19.06 3.68 2.58
CA ASP A 209 19.93 3.74 1.40
C ASP A 209 19.15 3.45 0.10
N ILE A 210 18.26 2.45 0.09
CA ILE A 210 17.42 2.13 -1.08
C ILE A 210 16.40 3.24 -1.35
N ILE A 211 15.78 3.78 -0.29
CA ILE A 211 14.86 4.94 -0.39
C ILE A 211 15.57 6.13 -1.02
N ALA A 212 16.81 6.43 -0.61
CA ALA A 212 17.60 7.51 -1.18
C ALA A 212 17.94 7.25 -2.66
N ASP A 213 18.28 6.02 -3.01
CA ASP A 213 18.54 5.65 -4.41
C ASP A 213 17.28 5.78 -5.29
N ILE A 214 16.10 5.39 -4.77
CA ILE A 214 14.81 5.61 -5.44
C ILE A 214 14.55 7.11 -5.60
N LEU A 215 14.75 7.89 -4.54
CA LEU A 215 14.53 9.34 -4.56
C LEU A 215 15.41 10.03 -5.61
N ARG A 216 16.68 9.65 -5.70
CA ARG A 216 17.60 10.14 -6.74
C ARG A 216 17.04 9.85 -8.14
N GLU A 217 16.66 8.61 -8.40
CA GLU A 217 16.13 8.19 -9.70
C GLU A 217 14.83 8.93 -10.05
N VAL A 218 13.92 9.11 -9.08
CA VAL A 218 12.71 9.91 -9.29
C VAL A 218 13.07 11.35 -9.64
N ALA A 219 14.00 11.98 -8.92
CA ALA A 219 14.44 13.35 -9.19
C ALA A 219 15.01 13.50 -10.61
N GLU A 220 15.93 12.62 -11.00
CA GLU A 220 16.53 12.58 -12.34
C GLU A 220 15.47 12.42 -13.44
N ASN A 221 14.54 11.48 -13.28
CA ASN A 221 13.50 11.25 -14.29
C ASN A 221 12.44 12.38 -14.31
N THR A 222 12.21 13.05 -13.18
CA THR A 222 11.31 14.21 -13.11
C THR A 222 11.89 15.41 -13.86
N ILE A 223 13.20 15.62 -13.79
CA ILE A 223 13.92 16.62 -14.61
C ILE A 223 13.70 16.35 -16.10
N LEU A 224 13.85 15.10 -16.54
CA LEU A 224 13.63 14.73 -17.94
C LEU A 224 12.18 14.97 -18.37
N LEU A 225 11.23 14.59 -17.50
CA LEU A 225 9.79 14.75 -17.73
C LEU A 225 9.36 16.22 -17.88
N ALA A 226 10.03 17.15 -17.19
CA ALA A 226 9.67 18.57 -17.20
C ALA A 226 9.65 19.20 -18.61
N SER A 227 10.41 18.63 -19.55
CA SER A 227 10.45 19.08 -20.93
C SER A 227 9.19 18.75 -21.75
N SER A 228 8.45 17.71 -21.36
CA SER A 228 7.27 17.23 -22.08
C SER A 228 5.96 17.35 -21.29
N GLU A 229 6.01 17.26 -19.95
CA GLU A 229 4.83 17.29 -19.07
C GLU A 229 5.12 18.09 -17.78
N LEU A 230 5.33 19.39 -17.92
CA LEU A 230 5.74 20.29 -16.83
C LEU A 230 4.82 20.19 -15.60
N ASP A 231 3.50 20.21 -15.77
CA ASP A 231 2.54 20.14 -14.65
C ASP A 231 2.70 18.85 -13.83
N ARG A 232 2.94 17.71 -14.50
CA ARG A 232 3.20 16.45 -13.81
C ARG A 232 4.53 16.49 -13.08
N ALA A 233 5.56 17.05 -13.71
CA ALA A 233 6.88 17.19 -13.10
C ALA A 233 6.84 18.09 -11.85
N VAL A 234 6.07 19.19 -11.89
CA VAL A 234 5.83 20.09 -10.74
C VAL A 234 5.11 19.37 -9.60
N ASN A 235 4.13 18.53 -9.90
CA ASN A 235 3.44 17.73 -8.88
C ASN A 235 4.40 16.73 -8.21
N ILE A 236 5.19 15.99 -8.98
CA ILE A 236 6.17 15.04 -8.43
C ILE A 236 7.25 15.76 -7.61
N TYR A 237 7.71 16.92 -8.07
CA TYR A 237 8.63 17.78 -7.30
C TYR A 237 8.03 18.20 -5.95
N SER A 238 6.75 18.56 -5.92
CA SER A 238 6.06 18.91 -4.68
C SER A 238 5.98 17.70 -3.73
N ASP A 239 5.69 16.51 -4.26
CA ASP A 239 5.68 15.25 -3.50
C ASP A 239 7.07 14.94 -2.91
N ILE A 240 8.14 15.17 -3.68
CA ILE A 240 9.54 15.03 -3.22
C ILE A 240 9.84 15.98 -2.05
N ASN A 241 9.42 17.25 -2.13
CA ASN A 241 9.66 18.21 -1.05
C ASN A 241 8.93 17.87 0.24
N ILE A 242 7.69 17.39 0.12
CA ILE A 242 6.92 16.87 1.26
C ILE A 242 7.66 15.68 1.87
N PHE A 243 8.14 14.75 1.03
CA PHE A 243 8.91 13.59 1.47
C PHE A 243 10.20 13.99 2.20
N MET A 244 10.97 14.95 1.68
CA MET A 244 12.18 15.43 2.34
C MET A 244 11.90 16.04 3.72
N SER A 245 10.76 16.69 3.90
CA SER A 245 10.34 17.21 5.20
C SER A 245 10.04 16.07 6.19
N LYS A 246 9.44 14.97 5.73
CA LYS A 246 9.21 13.77 6.54
C LYS A 246 10.51 13.08 6.96
N ILE A 247 11.49 12.99 6.06
CA ILE A 247 12.81 12.44 6.38
C ILE A 247 13.51 13.27 7.45
N ARG A 248 13.47 14.61 7.34
CA ARG A 248 14.05 15.48 8.38
C ARG A 248 13.43 15.23 9.74
N LYS A 249 12.09 15.18 9.80
CA LYS A 249 11.34 14.88 11.03
C LYS A 249 11.72 13.50 11.60
N LEU A 250 11.83 12.47 10.75
CA LEU A 250 12.26 11.14 11.18
C LEU A 250 13.66 11.17 11.83
N CYS A 251 14.61 11.89 11.24
CA CYS A 251 15.96 12.03 11.81
C CYS A 251 15.95 12.77 13.15
N GLU A 252 15.14 13.83 13.26
CA GLU A 252 14.96 14.61 14.50
C GLU A 252 14.36 13.73 15.60
N ASP A 253 13.27 13.03 15.32
CA ASP A 253 12.57 12.14 16.25
C ASP A 253 13.49 11.00 16.76
N LEU A 254 14.43 10.55 15.93
CA LEU A 254 15.41 9.52 16.27
C LEU A 254 16.70 10.06 16.89
N GLY A 255 16.96 11.37 16.81
CA GLY A 255 18.29 11.94 17.11
C GLY A 255 19.41 11.40 16.21
N ARG A 256 19.08 10.95 14.99
CA ARG A 256 19.97 10.24 14.04
C ARG A 256 20.18 11.04 12.76
N PHE A 257 20.89 12.16 12.87
CA PHE A 257 21.21 13.02 11.71
C PHE A 257 22.13 12.35 10.67
N ASP A 258 22.80 11.26 11.03
CA ASP A 258 23.54 10.41 10.10
C ASP A 258 22.64 9.79 9.02
N LEU A 259 21.37 9.49 9.35
CA LEU A 259 20.39 8.98 8.38
C LEU A 259 20.05 10.04 7.32
N CYS A 260 19.81 11.28 7.76
CA CYS A 260 19.56 12.40 6.86
C CYS A 260 20.78 12.70 5.97
N ARG A 261 21.98 12.63 6.55
CA ARG A 261 23.22 12.78 5.78
C ARG A 261 23.34 11.70 4.71
N ARG A 262 23.04 10.44 5.01
CA ARG A 262 23.04 9.36 4.01
C ARG A 262 22.10 9.60 2.84
N VAL A 263 20.89 10.08 3.11
CA VAL A 263 19.94 10.45 2.05
C VAL A 263 20.53 11.57 1.19
N TRP A 264 21.09 12.60 1.81
CA TRP A 264 21.71 13.71 1.12
C TRP A 264 22.95 13.30 0.29
N ASP A 265 23.84 12.46 0.85
CA ASP A 265 25.04 12.00 0.16
C ASP A 265 24.71 11.17 -1.10
N ARG A 266 23.56 10.48 -1.10
CA ARG A 266 23.13 9.65 -2.22
C ARG A 266 22.28 10.37 -3.26
N ALA A 267 21.39 11.27 -2.83
CA ALA A 267 20.39 11.90 -3.70
C ALA A 267 20.56 13.43 -3.83
N GLY A 268 21.41 14.06 -3.04
CA GLY A 268 21.51 15.52 -2.89
C GLY A 268 21.80 16.24 -4.20
N ASP A 269 22.73 15.73 -5.01
CA ASP A 269 23.07 16.36 -6.30
C ASP A 269 21.87 16.39 -7.25
N ALA A 270 21.15 15.27 -7.39
CA ALA A 270 19.95 15.18 -8.22
C ALA A 270 18.81 16.05 -7.68
N LEU A 271 18.65 16.13 -6.35
CA LEU A 271 17.65 16.99 -5.71
C LEU A 271 17.96 18.48 -5.93
N ASN A 272 19.24 18.87 -5.84
CA ASN A 272 19.68 20.24 -6.13
C ASN A 272 19.43 20.60 -7.59
N GLU A 273 19.77 19.72 -8.53
CA GLU A 273 19.48 19.94 -9.95
C GLU A 273 17.97 20.05 -10.22
N LEU A 274 17.17 19.22 -9.56
CA LEU A 274 15.71 19.28 -9.67
C LEU A 274 15.16 20.61 -9.16
N TYR A 275 15.65 21.11 -8.02
CA TYR A 275 15.30 22.43 -7.50
C TYR A 275 15.64 23.55 -8.48
N GLU A 276 16.84 23.51 -9.06
CA GLU A 276 17.31 24.52 -10.01
C GLU A 276 16.47 24.54 -11.29
N LYS A 277 16.06 23.37 -11.79
CA LYS A 277 15.32 23.24 -13.05
C LYS A 277 13.80 23.42 -12.91
N ILE A 278 13.20 22.97 -11.82
CA ILE A 278 11.74 22.99 -11.64
C ILE A 278 11.33 23.93 -10.52
N GLY A 279 12.02 23.86 -9.37
CA GLY A 279 11.72 24.71 -8.21
C GLY A 279 11.74 26.20 -8.55
N LYS A 280 12.72 26.65 -9.33
CA LYS A 280 12.79 28.04 -9.80
C LYS A 280 11.63 28.44 -10.70
N ILE A 281 11.16 27.54 -11.58
CA ILE A 281 10.01 27.81 -12.46
C ILE A 281 8.75 28.09 -11.62
N ILE A 282 8.53 27.33 -10.55
CA ILE A 282 7.38 27.52 -9.65
C ILE A 282 7.42 28.89 -8.95
N VAL A 283 8.59 29.28 -8.45
CA VAL A 283 8.78 30.60 -7.80
C VAL A 283 8.47 31.73 -8.79
N SER A 284 9.02 31.64 -10.01
CA SER A 284 8.76 32.64 -11.06
C SER A 284 7.28 32.74 -11.46
N LEU A 285 6.57 31.61 -11.52
CA LEU A 285 5.14 31.58 -11.86
C LEU A 285 4.28 32.23 -10.77
N ASN A 286 4.63 32.04 -9.49
CA ASN A 286 3.91 32.66 -8.38
C ASN A 286 4.12 34.18 -8.32
N GLU A 287 5.33 34.67 -8.62
CA GLU A 287 5.63 36.10 -8.70
C GLU A 287 4.86 36.82 -9.82
N ILE A 288 4.50 36.11 -10.89
CA ILE A 288 3.68 36.63 -11.99
C ILE A 288 2.19 36.61 -11.63
N ALA A 289 1.72 35.64 -10.86
CA ALA A 289 0.32 35.52 -10.46
C ALA A 289 -0.09 36.51 -9.35
N GLU A 290 0.88 37.06 -8.62
CA GLU A 290 0.67 38.10 -7.59
C GLU A 290 0.76 39.54 -8.14
N GLN A 291 0.99 39.71 -9.45
CA GLN A 291 0.95 41.00 -10.17
C GLN A 291 -0.38 41.20 -10.90
#